data_AF-A0A6J7U3C0-F1
#
_entry.id   AF-A0A6J7U3C0-F1
#
_cell.length_a   1.000
_cell.length_b   1.000
_cell.length_c   1.000
_cell.angle_alpha   90.00
_cell.angle_beta   90.00
_cell.angle_gamma   90.00
#
_symmetry.space_group_name_H-M   'P 1'
#
loop_
_entity.id
_entity.type
_entity.pdbx_description
1 polymer ?
#
loop_
_entity_poly.entity_id
_entity_poly.type
_entity_poly.pdbx_seq_one_letter_code
_entity_poly.pdbx_strand_id
1 'polypeptide(L)'
;MGTTFLVIFLTIGVLINRAEVVALPAGPWWMYTGGTIGVIYIAFTSTIVQHLGVLTFTLISVGGQLVGSLLIDLYSPTQGVQVSAYLVTGILMTYLGVVVGGVGNLPKLKLAKRK
;
A
#
# COMPACT_ATOMS: atom_id res chain seq x y z
N MET A 1 -20.33 -11.25 -7.05
CA MET A 1 -19.26 -11.33 -8.06
C MET A 1 -17.92 -11.68 -7.42
N GLY A 2 -17.28 -10.82 -6.61
CA GLY A 2 -15.99 -11.15 -5.98
C GLY A 2 -16.03 -12.32 -5.00
N THR A 3 -17.01 -12.36 -4.09
CA THR A 3 -17.21 -13.49 -3.16
C THR A 3 -17.55 -14.78 -3.89
N THR A 4 -18.44 -14.72 -4.87
CA THR A 4 -18.80 -15.85 -5.73
C THR A 4 -17.57 -16.38 -6.49
N PHE A 5 -16.74 -15.49 -7.02
CA PHE A 5 -15.48 -15.84 -7.70
C PHE A 5 -14.49 -16.50 -6.74
N LEU A 6 -14.31 -15.97 -5.53
CA LEU A 6 -13.47 -16.58 -4.51
C LEU A 6 -13.97 -17.97 -4.10
N VAL A 7 -15.28 -18.14 -3.95
CA VAL A 7 -15.89 -19.45 -3.61
C VAL A 7 -15.67 -20.45 -4.73
N ILE A 8 -15.90 -20.06 -6.00
CA ILE A 8 -15.67 -20.94 -7.15
C ILE A 8 -14.19 -21.31 -7.25
N PHE A 9 -13.29 -20.34 -7.13
CA PHE A 9 -11.84 -20.56 -7.18
C PHE A 9 -11.36 -21.47 -6.05
N LEU A 10 -11.85 -21.27 -4.83
CA LEU A 10 -11.56 -22.13 -3.68
C LEU A 10 -12.06 -23.56 -3.93
N THR A 11 -13.28 -23.71 -4.45
CA THR A 11 -13.88 -25.02 -4.74
C THR A 11 -13.07 -25.78 -5.80
N ILE A 12 -12.64 -25.07 -6.86
CA ILE A 12 -11.77 -25.63 -7.91
C ILE A 12 -10.39 -25.98 -7.35
N GLY A 13 -9.80 -25.11 -6.53
CA GLY A 13 -8.50 -25.34 -5.89
C GLY A 13 -8.50 -26.55 -4.95
N VAL A 14 -9.58 -26.75 -4.18
CA VAL A 14 -9.78 -27.92 -3.30
C VAL A 14 -9.94 -29.20 -4.13
N LEU A 15 -10.68 -29.15 -5.24
CA LEU A 15 -10.84 -30.29 -6.14
C LEU A 15 -9.53 -30.71 -6.82
N ILE A 16 -8.73 -29.74 -7.27
CA ILE A 16 -7.49 -29.99 -8.04
C ILE A 16 -6.32 -30.36 -7.12
N ASN A 17 -6.14 -29.66 -6.00
CA ASN A 17 -4.94 -29.81 -5.17
C ASN A 17 -5.11 -30.86 -4.05
N ARG A 18 -6.29 -31.46 -3.87
CA ARG A 18 -6.63 -32.25 -2.67
C ARG A 18 -6.17 -31.52 -1.40
N ALA A 19 -6.31 -30.19 -1.41
CA ALA A 19 -5.86 -29.37 -0.30
C ALA A 19 -6.63 -29.82 0.94
N GLU A 20 -5.95 -30.53 1.83
CA GLU A 20 -6.48 -30.78 3.16
C GLU A 20 -6.86 -29.41 3.71
N VAL A 21 -8.10 -29.27 4.18
CA VAL A 21 -8.57 -28.05 4.80
C VAL A 21 -7.79 -27.91 6.10
N VAL A 22 -6.58 -27.38 5.99
CA VAL A 22 -5.70 -27.11 7.12
C VAL A 22 -6.47 -26.14 8.01
N ALA A 23 -6.61 -26.51 9.27
CA ALA A 23 -7.22 -25.66 10.27
C ALA A 23 -6.56 -24.27 10.19
N LEU A 24 -7.39 -23.22 10.21
CA LEU A 24 -6.92 -21.84 10.17
C LEU A 24 -5.76 -21.69 11.16
N PRO A 25 -4.59 -21.17 10.73
CA PRO A 25 -3.47 -21.00 11.63
C PRO A 25 -3.95 -20.28 12.90
N ALA A 26 -3.78 -20.89 14.07
CA ALA A 26 -4.12 -20.29 15.36
C ALA A 26 -3.11 -19.20 15.74
N GLY A 27 -2.82 -18.30 14.79
CA GLY A 27 -1.94 -17.17 14.93
C GLY A 27 -2.62 -16.00 15.66
N PRO A 28 -1.88 -14.93 15.93
CA PRO A 28 -2.40 -13.73 16.61
C PRO A 28 -3.65 -13.19 15.91
N TRP A 29 -4.67 -12.80 16.68
CA TRP A 29 -5.97 -12.31 16.16
C TRP A 29 -5.85 -11.16 15.15
N TRP A 30 -4.79 -10.36 15.25
CA TRP A 30 -4.45 -9.25 14.37
C TRP A 30 -4.30 -9.68 12.90
N MET A 31 -3.88 -10.93 12.64
CA MET A 31 -3.72 -11.47 11.28
C MET A 31 -5.04 -11.44 10.49
N TYR A 32 -6.16 -11.66 11.18
CA TYR A 32 -7.48 -11.66 10.56
C TYR A 32 -8.03 -10.24 10.30
N THR A 33 -7.43 -9.22 10.90
CA THR A 33 -7.90 -7.83 10.74
C THR A 33 -7.45 -7.20 9.42
N GLY A 34 -6.41 -7.74 8.78
CA GLY A 34 -5.86 -7.23 7.51
C GLY A 34 -6.90 -7.15 6.39
N GLY A 35 -7.80 -8.14 6.30
CA GLY A 35 -8.90 -8.13 5.34
C GLY A 35 -9.87 -6.97 5.57
N THR A 36 -10.24 -6.72 6.83
CA THR A 36 -11.16 -5.62 7.21
C THR A 36 -10.54 -4.26 6.92
N ILE A 37 -9.27 -4.07 7.31
CA ILE A 37 -8.50 -2.84 7.04
C ILE A 37 -8.40 -2.59 5.52
N GLY A 38 -8.15 -3.64 4.74
CA GLY A 38 -8.08 -3.55 3.28
C GLY A 38 -9.39 -3.10 2.65
N VAL A 39 -10.54 -3.62 3.09
CA VAL A 39 -11.86 -3.20 2.57
C VAL A 39 -12.13 -1.73 2.89
N ILE A 40 -11.84 -1.30 4.13
CA ILE A 40 -11.99 0.10 4.55
C ILE A 40 -11.10 1.01 3.68
N TYR A 41 -9.84 0.63 3.48
CA TYR A 41 -8.91 1.36 2.62
C TYR A 41 -9.44 1.51 1.19
N ILE A 42 -9.93 0.43 0.58
CA ILE A 42 -10.47 0.48 -0.79
C ILE A 42 -11.73 1.36 -0.86
N ALA A 43 -12.60 1.32 0.15
CA ALA A 43 -13.77 2.17 0.23
C ALA A 43 -13.40 3.66 0.25
N PHE A 44 -12.47 4.06 1.13
CA PHE A 44 -12.00 5.45 1.21
C PHE A 44 -11.30 5.90 -0.07
N THR A 45 -10.39 5.09 -0.60
CA THR A 45 -9.64 5.43 -1.81
C THR A 45 -10.56 5.59 -3.02
N SER A 46 -11.59 4.74 -3.17
CA SER A 46 -12.60 4.89 -4.21
C SER A 46 -13.34 6.24 -4.12
N THR A 47 -13.75 6.66 -2.91
CA THR A 47 -14.41 7.96 -2.71
C THR A 47 -13.46 9.13 -2.98
N ILE A 48 -12.22 9.05 -2.52
CA ILE A 48 -11.22 10.13 -2.67
C ILE A 48 -10.83 10.31 -4.15
N VAL A 49 -10.65 9.21 -4.89
CA VAL A 49 -10.34 9.23 -6.34
C VAL A 49 -11.39 10.00 -7.13
N GLN A 50 -12.67 9.86 -6.78
CA GLN A 50 -13.77 10.55 -7.46
C GLN A 50 -13.71 12.07 -7.28
N HIS A 51 -13.12 12.57 -6.19
CA HIS A 51 -13.04 14.00 -5.88
C HIS A 51 -11.74 14.65 -6.35
N LEU A 52 -10.59 13.97 -6.21
CA LEU A 52 -9.26 14.52 -6.51
C LEU A 52 -8.76 14.21 -7.93
N GLY A 53 -9.42 13.30 -8.64
CA GLY A 53 -8.96 12.75 -9.91
C GLY A 53 -7.90 11.66 -9.72
N VAL A 54 -7.88 10.68 -10.64
CA VAL A 54 -7.05 9.47 -10.55
C VAL A 54 -5.56 9.78 -10.47
N LEU A 55 -5.09 10.80 -11.21
CA LEU A 55 -3.67 11.15 -11.31
C LEU A 55 -3.13 11.70 -9.98
N THR A 56 -3.83 12.68 -9.40
CA THR A 56 -3.47 13.31 -8.12
C THR A 56 -3.52 12.29 -6.99
N PHE A 57 -4.58 11.46 -6.97
CA PHE A 57 -4.73 10.41 -5.98
C PHE A 57 -3.58 9.40 -6.04
N THR A 58 -3.21 8.94 -7.23
CA THR A 58 -2.12 7.96 -7.40
C THR A 58 -0.79 8.54 -6.93
N LEU A 59 -0.48 9.80 -7.27
CA LEU A 59 0.74 10.48 -6.82
C LEU A 59 0.80 10.62 -5.30
N ILE A 60 -0.29 11.07 -4.66
CA ILE A 60 -0.36 11.21 -3.19
C ILE A 60 -0.30 9.84 -2.51
N SER A 61 -1.00 8.84 -3.05
CA SER A 61 -1.04 7.49 -2.47
C SER A 61 0.33 6.81 -2.53
N VAL A 62 1.02 6.88 -3.67
CA VAL A 62 2.37 6.31 -3.80
C VAL A 62 3.36 7.07 -2.91
N GLY A 63 3.28 8.40 -2.87
CA GLY A 63 4.09 9.21 -1.97
C GLY A 63 3.86 8.85 -0.50
N GLY A 64 2.60 8.76 -0.07
CA GLY A 64 2.20 8.41 1.30
C GLY A 64 2.63 6.98 1.69
N GLN A 65 2.58 6.02 0.77
CA GLN A 65 3.08 4.67 1.00
C GLN A 65 4.60 4.65 1.24
N LEU A 66 5.35 5.44 0.47
CA LEU A 66 6.81 5.54 0.64
C LEU A 66 7.17 6.21 1.97
N VAL A 67 6.47 7.27 2.38
CA VAL A 67 6.62 7.89 3.70
C VAL A 67 6.19 6.94 4.82
N GLY A 68 5.09 6.22 4.64
CA GLY A 68 4.57 5.26 5.62
C GLY A 68 5.50 4.06 5.84
N SER A 69 6.05 3.49 4.76
CA SER A 69 7.07 2.43 4.84
C SER A 69 8.26 2.90 5.66
N LEU A 70 8.72 4.13 5.39
CA LEU A 70 9.81 4.73 6.12
C LEU A 70 9.51 4.92 7.63
N LEU A 71 8.33 5.43 7.97
CA LEU A 71 7.93 5.60 9.37
C LEU A 71 7.85 4.26 10.11
N ILE A 72 7.39 3.21 9.43
CA ILE A 72 7.32 1.85 10.00
C ILE A 72 8.73 1.30 10.24
N ASP A 73 9.64 1.46 9.28
CA ASP A 73 11.05 1.03 9.43
C ASP A 73 11.75 1.75 10.59
N LEU A 74 11.37 3.00 10.87
CA LEU A 74 11.90 3.77 12.01
C LEU A 74 11.29 3.33 13.35
N TYR A 75 10.00 2.99 13.38
CA TYR A 75 9.27 2.67 14.61
C TYR A 75 9.44 1.21 15.05
N SER A 76 9.57 0.28 14.10
CA SER A 76 9.75 -1.14 14.36
C SER A 76 11.05 -1.65 13.74
N PRO A 77 12.22 -1.33 14.31
CA PRO A 77 13.49 -1.87 13.84
C PRO A 77 13.47 -3.40 13.95
N THR A 78 13.52 -4.08 12.80
CA THR A 78 13.55 -5.54 12.70
C THR A 78 14.69 -6.10 13.55
N GLN A 79 14.36 -6.93 14.55
CA GLN A 79 15.33 -7.54 15.46
C GLN A 79 16.31 -8.42 14.67
N GLY A 80 17.49 -7.87 14.38
CA GLY A 80 18.55 -8.53 13.60
C GLY A 80 19.40 -7.57 12.77
N VAL A 81 18.95 -6.34 12.51
CA VAL A 81 19.74 -5.34 11.79
C VAL A 81 20.11 -4.21 12.75
N GLN A 82 21.41 -4.12 13.09
CA GLN A 82 21.94 -2.96 13.78
C GLN A 82 21.62 -1.71 12.95
N VAL A 83 21.05 -0.69 13.58
CA VAL A 83 20.77 0.62 12.96
C VAL A 83 22.09 1.25 12.55
N SER A 84 22.60 0.84 11.38
CA SER A 84 23.82 1.34 10.78
C SER A 84 23.48 2.65 10.06
N ALA A 85 24.39 3.62 10.12
CA ALA A 85 24.22 4.95 9.50
C ALA A 85 23.82 4.86 8.00
N TYR A 86 24.13 3.75 7.33
CA TYR A 86 23.74 3.45 5.95
C TYR A 86 22.23 3.26 5.73
N LEU A 87 21.49 2.68 6.70
CA LEU A 87 20.04 2.54 6.58
C LEU A 87 19.36 3.91 6.68
N VAL A 88 19.81 4.75 7.61
CA VAL A 88 19.29 6.11 7.83
C VAL A 88 19.56 7.00 6.61
N THR A 89 20.74 6.90 5.99
CA THR A 89 21.06 7.67 4.78
C THR A 89 20.31 7.15 3.55
N GLY A 90 20.13 5.84 3.39
CA GLY A 90 19.33 5.26 2.31
C GLY A 90 17.87 5.71 2.39
N ILE A 91 17.30 5.68 3.59
CA ILE A 91 15.98 6.21 3.93
C ILE A 91 15.83 7.70 3.57
N LEU A 92 16.79 8.53 3.97
CA LEU A 92 16.79 9.97 3.67
C LEU A 92 16.88 10.21 2.16
N MET A 93 17.70 9.42 1.45
CA MET A 93 17.81 9.49 -0.01
C MET A 93 16.51 9.10 -0.71
N THR A 94 15.85 8.02 -0.28
CA THR A 94 14.57 7.60 -0.83
C THR A 94 13.50 8.66 -0.58
N TYR A 95 13.42 9.23 0.63
CA TYR A 95 12.49 10.30 0.96
C TYR A 95 12.71 11.56 0.09
N LEU A 96 13.97 11.98 -0.06
CA LEU A 96 14.32 13.10 -0.95
C LEU A 96 13.95 12.81 -2.41
N GLY A 97 14.18 11.58 -2.90
CA GLY A 97 13.77 11.15 -4.23
C GLY A 97 12.26 11.25 -4.46
N VAL A 98 11.46 10.89 -3.45
CA VAL A 98 9.99 11.00 -3.50
C VAL A 98 9.54 12.45 -3.49
N VAL A 99 10.13 13.30 -2.65
CA VAL A 99 9.79 14.72 -2.59
C VAL A 99 10.15 15.41 -3.91
N VAL A 100 11.35 15.17 -4.45
CA VAL A 100 11.78 15.77 -5.73
C VAL A 100 10.93 15.24 -6.90
N GLY A 101 10.66 13.94 -6.95
CA GLY A 101 9.82 13.33 -7.98
C GLY A 101 8.36 13.81 -7.92
N GLY A 102 7.82 14.00 -6.71
CA GLY A 102 6.47 14.52 -6.48
C GLY A 102 6.35 16.00 -6.85
N VAL A 103 7.32 16.82 -6.48
CA VAL A 103 7.34 18.26 -6.81
C VAL A 103 7.59 18.50 -8.30
N GLY A 104 8.41 17.68 -8.95
CA GLY A 104 8.69 17.77 -10.39
C GLY A 104 7.51 17.42 -11.30
N ASN A 105 6.51 16.69 -10.77
CA ASN A 105 5.34 16.24 -11.54
C ASN A 105 4.06 17.02 -11.21
N LEU A 106 4.15 18.14 -10.47
CA LEU A 106 3.05 19.10 -10.44
C LEU A 106 2.84 19.57 -11.88
N PRO A 107 1.64 19.39 -12.47
CA PRO A 107 1.36 19.93 -13.79
C PRO A 107 1.63 21.42 -13.69
N LYS A 108 2.72 21.88 -14.34
CA LYS A 108 3.08 23.30 -14.44
C LYS A 108 1.79 24.03 -14.67
N LEU A 109 1.34 24.76 -13.66
CA LEU A 109 0.04 25.42 -13.70
C LEU A 109 -0.01 26.14 -15.04
N LYS A 110 -1.06 25.84 -15.80
CA LYS A 110 -1.44 26.39 -17.10
C LYS A 110 -1.64 27.93 -17.04
N LEU A 111 -0.85 28.67 -16.27
CA LEU A 111 -0.90 30.13 -16.16
C LEU A 111 -0.20 30.86 -17.30
N ALA A 112 0.40 30.17 -18.27
CA ALA A 112 0.92 30.80 -19.49
C ALA A 112 -0.07 30.77 -20.68
N LYS A 113 -1.30 30.28 -20.51
CA LYS A 113 -2.25 30.11 -21.64
C LYS A 113 -3.70 30.44 -21.31
N ARG A 114 -3.94 31.57 -20.65
CA ARG A 114 -5.14 32.37 -20.91
C ARG A 114 -4.72 33.84 -20.92
N LYS A 115 -4.75 34.37 -22.15
CA LYS A 115 -4.73 35.77 -22.60
C LYS A 115 -4.51 36.84 -21.54
#